data_AF-A0A0Q6C7F0-F1
#
_entry.id   AF-A0A0Q6C7F0-F1
#
_cell.length_a   1.000
_cell.length_b   1.000
_cell.length_c   1.000
_cell.angle_alpha   90.00
_cell.angle_beta   90.00
_cell.angle_gamma   90.00
#
_symmetry.space_group_name_H-M   'P 1'
#
loop_
_entity.id
_entity.type
_entity.pdbx_description
1 polymer ?
#
loop_
_entity_poly.entity_id
_entity_poly.type
_entity_poly.pdbx_seq_one_letter_code
_entity_poly.pdbx_strand_id
1 'polypeptide(L)' 'MMDGEEVYRARLAACLAAAEASSLPQVRARHRDAARSWQALLDAVLLLKSGVPVISAPETDVEPVATRPAD' A
#
# COMPACT_ATOMS: atom_id res chain seq x y z
N MET A 1 -13.26 9.02 17.96
CA MET A 1 -12.81 9.00 16.55
C MET A 1 -12.29 7.59 16.29
N MET A 2 -12.65 6.94 15.19
CA MET A 2 -12.13 5.60 14.90
C MET A 2 -10.63 5.64 14.64
N ASP A 3 -9.89 4.70 15.21
CA ASP A 3 -8.47 4.50 14.93
C ASP A 3 -8.24 4.22 13.44
N GLY A 4 -7.20 4.83 12.87
CA GLY A 4 -6.85 4.60 11.46
C GLY A 4 -6.65 3.11 11.14
N GLU A 5 -6.16 2.35 12.12
CA GLU A 5 -6.05 0.89 12.08
C GLU A 5 -7.41 0.19 11.83
N GLU A 6 -8.46 0.57 12.56
CA GLU A 6 -9.81 0.03 12.38
C GLU A 6 -10.38 0.39 11.00
N VAL A 7 -10.15 1.62 10.53
CA VAL A 7 -10.59 2.06 9.20
C VAL A 7 -9.92 1.22 8.09
N TYR A 8 -8.62 0.98 8.20
CA TYR A 8 -7.89 0.17 7.23
C TYR A 8 -8.31 -1.30 7.27
N ARG A 9 -8.53 -1.88 8.47
CA ARG A 9 -9.07 -3.25 8.60
C ARG A 9 -10.46 -3.37 7.99
N ALA A 10 -11.36 -2.43 8.26
CA ALA A 10 -12.71 -2.45 7.70
C ALA A 10 -12.69 -2.37 6.17
N ARG A 11 -11.84 -1.51 5.59
CA ARG A 11 -11.69 -1.39 4.13
C ARG A 11 -11.06 -2.62 3.49
N LEU A 12 -10.07 -3.23 4.14
CA LEU A 12 -9.47 -4.48 3.71
C LEU A 12 -10.52 -5.60 3.65
N ALA A 13 -11.28 -5.79 4.74
CA ALA A 13 -12.33 -6.79 4.82
C ALA A 13 -13.41 -6.57 3.75
N ALA A 14 -13.84 -5.31 3.54
CA ALA A 14 -14.81 -4.97 2.50
C ALA A 14 -14.28 -5.29 1.09
N CYS A 15 -13.00 -5.04 0.80
CA CYS A 15 -12.40 -5.36 -0.49
C CYS A 15 -12.30 -6.86 -0.72
N LEU A 16 -11.94 -7.64 0.31
CA LEU A 16 -11.89 -9.10 0.21
C LEU A 16 -13.29 -9.69 0.01
N ALA A 17 -14.28 -9.25 0.80
CA ALA A 17 -15.67 -9.67 0.64
C ALA A 17 -16.21 -9.34 -0.75
N ALA A 18 -15.92 -8.15 -1.28
CA ALA A 18 -16.30 -7.77 -2.63
C ALA A 18 -15.60 -8.63 -3.71
N ALA A 19 -14.35 -9.02 -3.49
CA ALA A 19 -13.63 -9.94 -4.38
C ALA A 19 -14.25 -11.34 -4.38
N GLU A 20 -14.71 -11.83 -3.23
CA GLU A 20 -15.39 -13.13 -3.11
C GLU A 20 -16.79 -13.11 -3.70
N ALA A 21 -17.54 -12.02 -3.51
CA ALA A 21 -18.86 -11.85 -4.10
C ALA A 21 -18.82 -11.63 -5.63
N SER A 22 -17.68 -11.20 -6.17
CA SER A 22 -17.53 -10.90 -7.60
C SER A 22 -17.34 -12.17 -8.44
N SER A 23 -18.27 -12.41 -9.37
CA SER A 23 -18.16 -13.51 -10.35
C SER A 23 -17.28 -13.17 -11.56
N LEU A 24 -16.98 -11.89 -11.78
CA LEU A 24 -16.14 -11.44 -12.89
C LEU A 24 -14.65 -11.43 -12.49
N PRO A 25 -13.76 -12.13 -13.23
CA PRO A 25 -12.36 -12.26 -12.85
C PRO A 25 -11.62 -10.92 -12.81
N GLN A 26 -11.92 -10.00 -13.74
CA GLN A 26 -11.35 -8.65 -13.76
C GLN A 26 -11.74 -7.81 -12.53
N VAL A 27 -12.97 -7.96 -12.04
CA VAL A 27 -13.48 -7.23 -10.88
C VAL A 27 -12.88 -7.80 -9.60
N ARG A 28 -12.80 -9.13 -9.51
CA ARG A 28 -12.12 -9.84 -8.43
C ARG A 28 -10.62 -9.48 -8.34
N ALA A 29 -9.94 -9.38 -9.47
CA ALA A 29 -8.54 -8.95 -9.52
C ALA A 29 -8.38 -7.52 -8.97
N ARG A 30 -9.22 -6.58 -9.45
CA ARG A 30 -9.20 -5.19 -8.98
C ARG A 30 -9.46 -5.06 -7.47
N HIS A 31 -10.41 -5.82 -6.93
CA HIS A 31 -10.67 -5.82 -5.49
C HIS A 31 -9.51 -6.42 -4.68
N ARG A 32 -8.82 -7.44 -5.23
CA ARG A 32 -7.62 -8.01 -4.62
C ARG A 32 -6.44 -7.03 -4.62
N ASP A 33 -6.23 -6.29 -5.71
CA ASP A 33 -5.20 -5.25 -5.74
C ASP A 33 -5.50 -4.14 -4.73
N ALA A 34 -6.76 -3.69 -4.65
CA ALA A 34 -7.17 -2.74 -3.61
C ALA A 34 -6.95 -3.29 -2.20
N ALA A 35 -7.27 -4.56 -1.94
CA ALA A 35 -7.01 -5.22 -0.66
C ALA A 35 -5.51 -5.20 -0.30
N ARG A 36 -4.61 -5.47 -1.25
CA ARG A 36 -3.15 -5.38 -1.00
C ARG A 36 -2.71 -3.98 -0.61
N SER A 37 -3.24 -2.94 -1.24
CA SER A 37 -2.94 -1.56 -0.86
C SER A 37 -3.40 -1.24 0.57
N TRP A 38 -4.58 -1.70 0.97
CA TRP A 38 -5.07 -1.53 2.35
C TRP A 38 -4.24 -2.34 3.36
N GLN A 39 -3.81 -3.55 2.98
CA GLN A 39 -2.92 -4.38 3.80
C GLN A 39 -1.58 -3.67 4.05
N ALA A 40 -0.96 -3.08 3.02
CA ALA A 40 0.31 -2.36 3.17
C ALA A 40 0.20 -1.14 4.10
N LEU A 41 -0.92 -0.40 4.01
CA LEU A 41 -1.20 0.72 4.92
C LEU A 41 -1.40 0.24 6.36
N LEU A 42 -2.10 -0.89 6.55
CA LEU A 42 -2.30 -1.48 7.86
C LEU A 42 -0.96 -1.93 8.47
N ASP A 43 -0.11 -2.60 7.69
CA ASP A 43 1.23 -3.01 8.10
C ASP A 43 2.09 -1.81 8.50
N ALA A 44 2.08 -0.72 7.71
CA ALA A 44 2.81 0.50 8.05
C ALA A 44 2.35 1.10 9.39
N VAL A 45 1.03 1.14 9.65
CA VAL A 45 0.48 1.61 10.93
C VAL A 45 0.91 0.70 12.07
N LEU A 46 0.83 -0.62 11.89
CA LEU A 46 1.25 -1.59 12.91
C LEU A 46 2.75 -1.47 13.21
N LEU A 47 3.58 -1.20 12.20
CA LEU A 47 5.01 -1.02 12.38
C LEU A 47 5.35 0.28 13.13
N LEU A 48 4.69 1.38 12.76
CA LEU A 48 4.76 2.66 13.49
C LEU A 48 4.39 2.48 14.97
N LYS A 49 3.32 1.74 15.24
CA LYS A 49 2.82 1.46 16.59
C LYS A 49 3.77 0.55 17.39
N SER A 50 4.49 -0.33 16.69
CA SER A 50 5.50 -1.22 17.27
C SER A 50 6.87 -0.55 17.50
N GLY A 51 7.05 0.70 17.04
CA GLY A 51 8.29 1.45 17.21
C GLY A 51 9.46 0.93 16.36
N VAL A 52 9.20 0.07 15.38
CA VAL A 52 10.23 -0.48 14.48
C VAL A 52 10.37 0.46 13.28
N PRO A 53 11.57 0.99 12.98
CA PRO A 53 11.75 1.86 11.82
C PRO A 53 11.56 1.04 10.52
N VAL A 54 10.57 1.43 9.72
CA VAL A 54 10.41 0.95 8.34
C VAL A 54 11.62 1.47 7.54
N ILE A 55 12.63 0.64 7.29
CA ILE A 55 13.58 0.90 6.20
C ILE A 55 12.86 0.51 4.90
N SER A 56 12.11 1.45 4.34
CA SER A 56 11.66 1.38 2.95
C SER A 56 12.32 2.52 2.21
N ALA A 57 13.54 2.28 1.76
CA ALA A 57 14.02 2.97 0.57
C ALA A 57 13.59 2.11 -0.62
N PRO A 58 12.67 2.58 -1.50
CA PRO A 58 12.86 2.24 -2.89
C PRO A 58 14.19 2.88 -3.27
N GLU A 59 15.19 2.07 -3.62
CA GLU A 59 16.36 2.53 -4.36
C GLU A 59 15.85 3.06 -5.71
N THR A 60 15.34 4.29 -5.70
CA THR A 60 15.33 5.10 -6.90
C THR A 60 16.78 5.47 -7.10
N ASP A 61 17.47 4.61 -7.84
CA ASP A 61 18.65 4.94 -8.63
C ASP A 61 18.26 6.11 -9.54
N VAL A 62 18.25 7.31 -8.96
CA VAL A 62 18.27 8.56 -9.71
C VAL A 62 19.73 8.72 -10.13
N GLU A 63 20.07 8.09 -11.24
CA GLU A 63 21.27 8.41 -11.99
C GLU A 63 21.33 9.95 -12.13
N PRO A 64 22.36 10.63 -11.57
CA PRO A 64 22.44 12.07 -11.68
C PRO A 64 22.76 12.41 -13.14
N VAL A 65 21.73 12.87 -13.86
CA VAL A 65 21.84 13.51 -15.17
C VAL A 65 22.95 14.56 -15.10
N ALA A 66 24.11 14.22 -15.68
CA ALA A 66 25.25 15.11 -15.80
C ALA A 66 24.90 16.25 -16.77
N THR A 67 24.35 17.34 -16.22
CA THR A 67 24.16 18.60 -16.94
C THR A 67 25.25 19.60 -16.52
N ARG A 68 26.32 19.63 -17.33
CA ARG A 68 27.13 20.78 -17.90
C ARG A 68 27.58 21.94 -16.96
N PRO A 69 28.78 22.55 -17.15
CA PRO A 69 29.08 23.48 -18.27
C PRO A 69 30.56 23.39 -18.81
N ALA A 70 30.80 23.56 -20.11
CA ALA A 70 31.35 24.75 -20.80
C ALA A 70 32.67 25.31 -20.25
N ASP A 71 33.80 24.92 -20.88
CA ASP A 71 34.86 25.79 -21.42
C ASP A 71 35.55 25.06 -22.59
#